data_AF-A0A7W1CCS1-F1
#
_entry.id   AF-A0A7W1CCS1-F1
#
_cell.length_a   1.000
_cell.length_b   1.000
_cell.length_c   1.000
_cell.angle_alpha   90.00
_cell.angle_beta   90.00
_cell.angle_gamma   90.00
#
_symmetry.space_group_name_H-M   'P 1'
#
loop_
_entity.id
_entity.type
_entity.pdbx_description
1 polymer ?
#
loop_
_entity_poly.entity_id
_entity_poly.type
_entity_poly.pdbx_seq_one_letter_code
_entity_poly.pdbx_strand_id
1 'polypeptide(L)'
;MNVSSPEEIELNKKKRVLERLKEKLAASEEQMTELRAELKQFEAQYTMEVGRLYADLDEIEAQIAEEEVKLVPDDEEIKKRAEELRRRAEESAANADEENWANCSFKYQPTAEAKKAYYNLAKIIH
;
A
#
# COMPACT_ATOMS: atom_id res chain seq x y z
N MET A 1 25.67 -3.11 57.10
CA MET A 1 25.19 -3.58 55.78
C MET A 1 23.68 -3.40 55.76
N ASN A 2 23.17 -2.41 55.04
CA ASN A 2 21.72 -2.24 54.90
C ASN A 2 21.22 -3.29 53.90
N VAL A 3 20.65 -4.36 54.43
CA VAL A 3 19.93 -5.36 53.64
C VAL A 3 18.60 -4.74 53.27
N SER A 4 18.38 -4.49 51.98
CA SER A 4 17.10 -3.99 51.46
C SER A 4 15.94 -4.85 51.94
N SER A 5 14.80 -4.22 52.22
CA SER A 5 13.61 -4.96 52.64
C SER A 5 13.16 -5.92 51.51
N PRO A 6 12.47 -7.03 51.84
CA PRO A 6 11.91 -7.91 50.82
C PRO A 6 11.03 -7.16 49.79
N GLU A 7 10.31 -6.14 50.25
CA GLU A 7 9.47 -5.28 49.44
C GLU A 7 10.29 -4.42 48.45
N GLU A 8 11.42 -3.87 48.88
CA GLU A 8 12.34 -3.12 48.00
C GLU A 8 12.95 -4.02 46.93
N ILE A 9 13.30 -5.26 47.28
CA ILE A 9 13.84 -6.25 46.34
C ILE A 9 12.79 -6.59 45.27
N GLU A 10 11.55 -6.87 45.68
CA GLU A 10 10.44 -7.16 44.76
C GLU A 10 10.08 -5.94 43.89
N LEU A 11 10.06 -4.74 44.47
CA LEU A 11 9.85 -3.51 43.71
C LEU A 11 10.93 -3.32 42.63
N ASN A 12 12.19 -3.55 42.96
CA ASN A 12 13.30 -3.45 42.00
C ASN A 12 13.24 -4.53 40.90
N LYS A 13 12.75 -5.74 41.20
CA LYS A 13 12.47 -6.75 40.17
C LYS A 13 11.35 -6.28 39.24
N LYS A 14 10.23 -5.80 39.79
CA LYS A 14 9.09 -5.31 39.00
C LYS A 14 9.47 -4.13 38.11
N LYS A 15 10.26 -3.17 38.62
CA LYS A 15 10.78 -2.04 37.82
C LYS A 15 11.63 -2.52 36.64
N ARG A 16 12.53 -3.49 36.85
CA ARG A 16 13.33 -4.07 35.74
C ARG A 16 12.47 -4.76 34.69
N VAL A 17 11.45 -5.49 35.12
CA VAL A 17 10.50 -6.12 34.18
C VAL A 17 9.72 -5.05 33.40
N LEU A 18 9.26 -3.99 34.08
CA LEU A 18 8.54 -2.89 33.46
C LEU A 18 9.38 -2.19 32.41
N GLU A 19 10.65 -1.85 32.70
CA GLU A 19 11.53 -1.20 31.72
C GLU A 19 11.76 -2.08 30.50
N ARG A 20 12.01 -3.38 30.68
CA ARG A 20 12.12 -4.34 29.57
C ARG A 20 10.85 -4.40 28.72
N LEU A 21 9.66 -4.31 29.33
CA LEU A 21 8.40 -4.31 28.61
C LEU A 21 8.18 -3.01 27.83
N LYS A 22 8.56 -1.86 28.39
CA LYS A 22 8.50 -0.57 27.69
C LYS A 22 9.42 -0.54 26.48
N GLU A 23 10.64 -1.05 26.59
CA GLU A 23 11.57 -1.16 25.45
C GLU A 23 10.97 -2.00 24.32
N LYS A 24 10.36 -3.15 24.66
CA LYS A 24 9.68 -4.00 23.68
C LYS A 24 8.48 -3.32 23.04
N LEU A 25 7.71 -2.58 23.82
CA LEU A 25 6.56 -1.83 23.31
C LEU A 25 7.01 -0.76 22.32
N ALA A 26 8.01 0.04 22.69
CA ALA A 26 8.56 1.09 21.83
C ALA A 26 9.08 0.52 20.50
N ALA A 27 9.82 -0.59 20.55
CA ALA A 27 10.29 -1.26 19.33
C ALA A 27 9.14 -1.76 18.44
N SER A 28 8.07 -2.28 19.04
CA SER A 28 6.88 -2.71 18.29
C SER A 28 6.09 -1.55 17.69
N GLU A 29 6.02 -0.41 18.39
CA GLU A 29 5.35 0.80 17.90
C GLU A 29 6.13 1.42 16.73
N GLU A 30 7.46 1.40 16.79
CA GLU A 30 8.35 1.81 15.70
C GLU A 30 8.13 0.92 14.46
N GLN A 31 8.17 -0.41 14.62
CA GLN A 31 7.91 -1.36 13.54
C GLN A 31 6.51 -1.18 12.92
N MET A 32 5.48 -0.95 13.73
CA MET A 32 4.13 -0.71 13.21
C MET A 32 4.08 0.60 12.39
N THR A 33 4.81 1.62 12.81
CA THR A 33 4.87 2.90 12.10
C THR A 33 5.58 2.74 10.75
N GLU A 34 6.68 1.99 10.72
CA GLU A 34 7.41 1.65 9.49
C GLU A 34 6.53 0.87 8.51
N LEU A 35 5.88 -0.20 8.96
CA LEU A 35 4.99 -1.01 8.13
C LEU A 35 3.80 -0.21 7.56
N ARG A 36 3.25 0.74 8.34
CA ARG A 36 2.20 1.63 7.84
C ARG A 36 2.69 2.58 6.76
N ALA A 37 3.93 3.06 6.87
CA ALA A 37 4.53 3.89 5.85
C ALA A 37 4.78 3.10 4.55
N GLU A 38 5.32 1.88 4.66
CA GLU A 38 5.53 0.98 3.54
C GLU A 38 4.20 0.61 2.85
N LEU A 39 3.17 0.27 3.62
CA LEU A 39 1.85 -0.06 3.07
C LEU A 39 1.27 1.11 2.27
N LYS A 40 1.34 2.32 2.82
CA LYS A 40 0.85 3.52 2.14
C LYS A 40 1.62 3.79 0.83
N GLN A 41 2.93 3.56 0.83
CA GLN A 41 3.74 3.69 -0.38
C GLN A 41 3.36 2.63 -1.42
N PHE A 42 3.18 1.39 -0.99
CA PHE A 42 2.76 0.28 -1.85
C PHE A 42 1.38 0.55 -2.46
N GLU A 43 0.39 0.96 -1.66
CA GLU A 43 -0.96 1.30 -2.14
C GLU A 43 -0.93 2.39 -3.20
N ALA A 44 -0.10 3.42 -2.99
CA ALA A 44 0.09 4.49 -3.97
C ALA A 44 0.67 3.93 -5.28
N GLN A 45 1.74 3.13 -5.22
CA GLN A 45 2.37 2.53 -6.40
C GLN A 45 1.43 1.56 -7.14
N TYR A 46 0.72 0.70 -6.39
CA TYR A 46 -0.25 -0.24 -6.96
C TYR A 46 -1.37 0.51 -7.69
N THR A 47 -1.93 1.55 -7.07
CA THR A 47 -2.97 2.37 -7.70
C THR A 47 -2.44 3.04 -8.97
N MET A 48 -1.19 3.51 -8.93
CA MET A 48 -0.52 4.16 -10.04
C MET A 48 -0.29 3.23 -11.25
N GLU A 49 0.22 2.02 -11.00
CA GLU A 49 0.61 1.09 -12.06
C GLU A 49 -0.54 0.18 -12.48
N VAL A 50 -1.34 -0.31 -11.53
CA VAL A 50 -2.37 -1.31 -11.75
C VAL A 50 -3.76 -0.68 -11.81
N GLY A 51 -4.03 0.34 -10.99
CA GLY A 51 -5.32 1.05 -11.01
C GLY A 51 -5.63 1.66 -12.37
N ARG A 52 -4.64 2.26 -13.03
CA ARG A 52 -4.78 2.76 -14.40
C ARG A 52 -5.12 1.65 -15.40
N LEU A 53 -4.49 0.48 -15.27
CA LEU A 53 -4.78 -0.65 -16.17
C LEU A 53 -6.22 -1.17 -16.02
N TYR A 54 -6.77 -1.14 -14.81
CA TYR A 54 -8.17 -1.47 -14.59
C TYR A 54 -9.11 -0.39 -15.14
N ALA A 55 -8.75 0.89 -15.02
CA ALA A 55 -9.53 1.96 -15.64
C ALA A 55 -9.53 1.85 -17.17
N ASP A 56 -8.37 1.56 -17.77
CA ASP A 56 -8.24 1.31 -19.21
C ASP A 56 -9.08 0.08 -19.64
N LEU A 57 -9.10 -0.98 -18.83
CA LEU A 57 -9.91 -2.17 -19.08
C LEU A 57 -11.40 -1.85 -19.04
N ASP A 58 -11.86 -1.19 -17.97
CA ASP A 58 -13.28 -0.86 -17.78
C ASP A 58 -13.77 0.09 -18.91
N GLU A 59 -12.92 1.02 -19.37
CA GLU A 59 -13.21 1.87 -20.53
C GLU A 59 -13.34 1.06 -21.84
N ILE A 60 -12.43 0.11 -22.09
CA ILE A 60 -12.51 -0.75 -23.27
C ILE A 60 -13.78 -1.62 -23.23
N GLU A 61 -14.13 -2.17 -22.06
CA GLU A 61 -15.36 -2.94 -21.88
C GLU A 61 -16.61 -2.10 -22.16
N ALA A 62 -16.65 -0.86 -21.68
CA ALA A 62 -17.74 0.08 -21.95
C ALA A 62 -17.86 0.39 -23.46
N GLN A 63 -16.75 0.69 -24.13
CA GLN A 63 -16.72 0.97 -25.57
C GLN A 63 -17.22 -0.23 -26.39
N ILE A 64 -16.81 -1.45 -26.04
CA ILE A 64 -17.31 -2.67 -26.70
C ILE A 64 -18.83 -2.79 -26.54
N ALA A 65 -19.35 -2.62 -25.33
CA ALA A 65 -20.79 -2.72 -25.08
C ALA A 65 -21.59 -1.62 -25.80
N GLU A 66 -21.06 -0.40 -25.90
CA GLU A 66 -21.66 0.68 -26.68
C GLU A 66 -21.71 0.36 -28.18
N GLU A 67 -20.68 -0.28 -28.74
CA GLU A 67 -20.70 -0.78 -30.11
C GLU A 67 -21.71 -1.93 -30.29
N GLU A 68 -21.86 -2.83 -29.30
CA GLU A 68 -22.88 -3.88 -29.33
C GLU A 68 -24.31 -3.31 -29.38
N VAL A 69 -24.59 -2.23 -28.63
CA VAL A 69 -25.87 -1.51 -28.70
C VAL A 69 -26.15 -0.96 -30.11
N LYS A 70 -25.12 -0.45 -30.81
CA LYS A 70 -25.29 0.04 -32.19
C LYS A 70 -25.64 -1.07 -33.18
N LEU A 71 -25.16 -2.30 -32.93
CA LEU A 71 -25.48 -3.46 -33.75
C LEU A 71 -26.88 -4.00 -33.48
N VAL A 72 -27.34 -3.94 -32.23
CA VAL A 72 -28.65 -4.46 -31.80
C VAL A 72 -29.39 -3.43 -30.92
N PRO A 73 -29.93 -2.36 -31.52
CA PRO A 73 -30.48 -1.22 -30.78
C PRO A 73 -31.82 -1.50 -30.08
N ASP A 74 -32.48 -2.62 -30.36
CA ASP A 74 -33.76 -2.99 -29.75
C ASP A 74 -33.58 -3.92 -28.53
N ASP A 75 -32.35 -4.36 -28.24
CA ASP A 75 -32.06 -5.21 -27.09
C ASP A 75 -31.82 -4.37 -25.84
N GLU A 76 -32.83 -4.34 -24.96
CA GLU A 76 -32.81 -3.59 -23.71
C GLU A 76 -31.80 -4.15 -22.68
N GLU A 77 -31.43 -5.43 -22.75
CA GLU A 77 -30.45 -6.00 -21.83
C GLU A 77 -29.02 -5.56 -22.21
N ILE A 78 -28.74 -5.46 -23.51
CA ILE A 78 -27.45 -4.92 -24.00
C ILE A 78 -27.33 -3.44 -23.63
N LYS A 79 -28.40 -2.65 -23.74
CA LYS A 79 -28.41 -1.24 -23.31
C LYS A 79 -28.08 -1.07 -21.84
N LYS A 80 -28.78 -1.81 -20.96
CA LYS A 80 -28.50 -1.75 -19.51
C LYS A 80 -27.07 -2.12 -19.19
N ARG A 81 -26.54 -3.16 -19.85
CA ARG A 81 -25.15 -3.58 -19.66
C ARG A 81 -24.17 -2.50 -20.09
N ALA A 82 -24.42 -1.84 -21.23
CA ALA A 82 -23.59 -0.73 -21.69
C ALA A 82 -23.62 0.44 -20.69
N GLU A 83 -24.79 0.81 -20.17
CA GLU A 83 -24.92 1.85 -19.12
C GLU A 83 -24.16 1.48 -17.84
N GLU A 84 -24.25 0.23 -17.39
CA GLU A 84 -23.55 -0.24 -16.20
C GLU A 84 -22.02 -0.20 -16.38
N LEU A 85 -21.53 -0.66 -17.53
CA LEU A 85 -20.10 -0.65 -17.85
C LEU A 85 -19.57 0.78 -18.02
N ARG A 86 -20.35 1.69 -18.63
CA ARG A 86 -20.02 3.11 -18.72
C ARG A 86 -19.86 3.75 -17.34
N ARG A 87 -20.82 3.50 -16.43
CA ARG A 87 -20.74 3.97 -15.04
C ARG A 87 -19.49 3.42 -14.33
N ARG A 88 -19.20 2.14 -14.52
CA ARG A 88 -18.01 1.50 -13.93
C ARG A 88 -16.71 2.11 -14.48
N ALA A 89 -16.63 2.35 -15.78
CA ALA A 89 -15.49 3.03 -16.41
C ALA A 89 -15.29 4.43 -15.82
N GLU A 90 -16.35 5.21 -15.64
CA GLU A 90 -16.28 6.54 -15.02
C GLU A 90 -15.81 6.49 -13.55
N GLU A 91 -16.34 5.55 -12.76
CA GLU A 91 -15.91 5.36 -11.37
C GLU A 91 -14.44 4.95 -11.29
N SER A 92 -14.00 4.03 -12.15
CA SER A 92 -12.61 3.57 -12.19
C SER A 92 -11.64 4.68 -12.65
N ALA A 93 -12.02 5.50 -13.62
CA ALA A 93 -11.25 6.64 -14.09
C ALA A 93 -11.13 7.73 -13.01
N ALA A 94 -12.23 8.08 -12.34
CA ALA A 94 -12.22 9.04 -11.24
C ALA A 94 -11.34 8.59 -10.06
N ASN A 95 -11.29 7.28 -9.80
CA ASN A 95 -10.40 6.70 -8.79
C ASN A 95 -8.92 6.66 -9.24
N ALA A 96 -8.66 6.71 -10.55
CA ALA A 96 -7.32 6.73 -11.13
C ALA A 96 -6.76 8.15 -11.35
N ASP A 97 -7.61 9.19 -11.37
CA ASP A 97 -7.26 10.56 -11.76
C ASP A 97 -6.22 11.30 -10.86
N GLU A 98 -5.49 12.21 -11.50
CA GLU A 98 -4.17 12.76 -11.15
C GLU A 98 -4.05 13.65 -9.89
N GLU A 99 -5.14 14.03 -9.22
CA GLU A 99 -5.03 14.95 -8.06
C GLU A 99 -4.28 14.30 -6.86
N ASN A 100 -4.21 12.97 -6.84
CA ASN A 100 -3.37 12.19 -5.92
C ASN A 100 -1.90 12.00 -6.40
N TRP A 101 -1.58 12.35 -7.65
CA TRP A 101 -0.36 11.95 -8.34
C TRP A 101 0.78 12.97 -8.26
N ALA A 102 0.49 14.28 -8.26
CA ALA A 102 1.53 15.32 -8.17
C ALA A 102 2.32 15.27 -6.83
N ASN A 103 1.73 14.71 -5.78
CA ASN A 103 2.38 14.49 -4.49
C ASN A 103 3.20 13.19 -4.40
N CYS A 104 3.13 12.31 -5.42
CA CYS A 104 3.74 10.98 -5.40
C CYS A 104 4.84 10.78 -6.47
N SER A 105 5.56 11.83 -6.87
CA SER A 105 6.79 11.67 -7.67
C SER A 105 7.95 11.17 -6.79
N PHE A 106 7.83 9.95 -6.26
CA PHE A 106 8.91 9.32 -5.51
C PHE A 106 10.04 8.93 -6.47
N LYS A 107 11.05 9.78 -6.58
CA LYS A 107 12.35 9.38 -7.14
C LYS A 107 13.02 8.46 -6.11
N TYR A 108 13.04 7.17 -6.41
CA TYR A 108 13.75 6.19 -5.58
C TYR A 108 15.20 6.60 -5.40
N GLN A 109 15.57 6.91 -4.15
CA GLN A 109 16.94 7.16 -3.74
C GLN A 109 17.44 5.94 -2.96
N PRO A 110 18.15 5.00 -3.61
CA PRO A 110 18.61 3.81 -2.94
C PRO A 110 19.55 4.16 -1.79
N THR A 111 19.27 3.60 -0.63
CA THR A 111 20.10 3.73 0.57
C THR A 111 21.50 3.17 0.30
N ALA A 112 22.49 3.63 1.06
CA ALA A 112 23.86 3.14 0.93
C ALA A 112 23.95 1.62 1.13
N GLU A 113 23.11 1.06 2.00
CA GLU A 113 23.00 -0.38 2.24
C GLU A 113 22.41 -1.13 1.04
N ALA A 114 21.33 -0.61 0.43
CA ALA A 114 20.73 -1.20 -0.77
C ALA A 114 21.71 -1.23 -1.95
N LYS A 115 22.47 -0.14 -2.17
CA LYS A 115 23.53 -0.12 -3.20
C LYS A 115 24.63 -1.14 -2.92
N LYS A 116 25.05 -1.27 -1.65
CA LYS A 116 26.10 -2.21 -1.24
C LYS A 116 25.65 -3.66 -1.40
N ALA A 117 24.39 -3.97 -1.04
CA ALA A 117 23.80 -5.28 -1.23
C ALA A 117 23.76 -5.68 -2.71
N TYR A 118 23.29 -4.78 -3.58
CA TYR A 118 23.28 -5.01 -5.03
C TYR A 118 24.68 -5.26 -5.59
N TYR A 119 25.66 -4.44 -5.20
CA TYR A 119 27.05 -4.59 -5.66
C TYR A 119 27.66 -5.94 -5.25
N ASN A 120 27.39 -6.38 -4.02
CA ASN A 120 27.85 -7.69 -3.54
C ASN A 120 27.19 -8.84 -4.32
N LEU A 121 25.91 -8.71 -4.65
CA LEU A 121 25.16 -9.72 -5.40
C LEU A 121 25.66 -9.84 -6.85
N ALA A 122 25.90 -8.71 -7.51
CA ALA A 122 26.47 -8.66 -8.86
C ALA A 122 27.86 -9.31 -8.93
N LYS A 123 28.68 -9.14 -7.88
CA LYS A 123 30.03 -9.72 -7.77
C LYS A 123 30.05 -11.25 -7.53
N ILE A 124 28.91 -11.84 -7.20
CA ILE A 124 28.75 -13.30 -7.04
C ILE A 124 28.30 -13.95 -8.36
N ILE A 125 27.59 -13.19 -9.20
CA ILE A 125 27.01 -13.66 -10.47
C ILE A 125 28.00 -13.49 -11.65
N HIS A 126 29.03 -12.64 -11.50
CA HIS A 126 30.15 -12.46 -12.42
C HIS A 126 31.46 -12.97 -11.82
#